data_AF-W8VUJ3-F1
#
_entry.id   AF-W8VUJ3-F1
#
_cell.length_a   1.000
_cell.length_b   1.000
_cell.length_c   1.000
_cell.angle_alpha   90.00
_cell.angle_beta   90.00
_cell.angle_gamma   90.00
#
_symmetry.space_group_name_H-M   'P 1'
#
loop_
_entity.id
_entity.type
_entity.pdbx_description
1 polymer ?
#
loop_
_entity_poly.entity_id
_entity_poly.type
_entity_poly.pdbx_seq_one_letter_code
_entity_poly.pdbx_strand_id
1 'polypeptide(L)'
;MLLCAWMCGCGDDGYEDSTYLRVETSNITTVTNVQTNYSVGDILYFETNIPFLLTSASGKPIDLEEIQLEASQIGSVISLYKLNDVGGFEPVLLTSNQLVGDAGVYEEFVTFFYEKTSSGFTNRMGIKLDTAGTYEVRSSNLAKMPIFYQLDASITDTRIDLTSFLKQSSPDRDFTFTVE
;
A
#
# COMPACT_ATOMS: atom_id res chain seq x y z
N MET A 1 5.75 -15.46 48.22
CA MET A 1 5.33 -14.05 48.38
C MET A 1 6.54 -13.28 48.90
N LEU A 2 7.18 -12.47 48.03
CA LEU A 2 8.29 -11.50 48.25
C LEU A 2 8.93 -11.30 46.85
N LEU A 3 8.42 -10.39 46.00
CA LEU A 3 8.71 -8.94 45.88
C LEU A 3 10.20 -8.56 45.79
N CYS A 4 10.49 -7.86 44.69
CA CYS A 4 11.56 -6.90 44.41
C CYS A 4 12.99 -7.40 44.18
N ALA A 5 13.37 -7.41 42.91
CA ALA A 5 14.70 -6.96 42.48
C ALA A 5 14.50 -5.92 41.36
N TRP A 6 14.39 -4.66 41.76
CA TRP A 6 14.60 -3.50 40.91
C TRP A 6 16.10 -3.18 40.90
N MET A 7 16.59 -2.76 39.72
CA MET A 7 17.78 -1.94 39.48
C MET A 7 19.18 -2.56 39.67
N CYS A 8 19.74 -3.01 38.54
CA CYS A 8 21.02 -2.50 38.03
C CYS A 8 20.72 -2.10 36.56
N GLY A 9 20.69 -0.82 36.19
CA GLY A 9 21.86 -0.12 35.63
C GLY A 9 22.02 -0.54 34.17
N CYS A 10 21.81 0.28 33.14
CA CYS A 10 22.33 1.62 32.91
C CYS A 10 21.36 2.40 32.02
N GLY A 11 21.51 3.72 31.95
CA GLY A 11 20.67 4.57 31.09
C GLY A 11 20.72 4.13 29.64
N ASP A 12 19.56 3.81 29.09
CA ASP A 12 19.32 3.83 27.66
C ASP A 12 18.64 5.18 27.38
N ASP A 13 19.45 6.08 26.88
CA ASP A 13 19.17 7.04 25.81
C ASP A 13 17.70 7.00 25.38
N GLY A 14 16.96 8.07 25.70
CA GLY A 14 15.52 8.21 25.43
C GLY A 14 15.16 8.25 23.95
N TYR A 15 15.28 7.12 23.27
CA TYR A 15 14.44 6.74 22.15
C TYR A 15 13.32 5.89 22.76
N GLU A 16 12.11 6.47 22.87
CA GLU A 16 10.94 5.62 23.06
C GLU A 16 10.88 4.67 21.86
N ASP A 17 11.03 3.37 22.12
CA ASP A 17 10.94 2.33 21.11
C ASP A 17 9.56 2.45 20.47
N SER A 18 9.52 3.01 19.26
CA SER A 18 8.29 3.08 18.48
C SER A 18 7.77 1.66 18.34
N THR A 19 6.53 1.42 18.73
CA THR A 19 5.96 0.08 18.63
C THR A 19 5.62 -0.17 17.16
N TYR A 20 6.42 -0.99 16.49
CA TYR A 20 6.16 -1.39 15.10
C TYR A 20 5.26 -2.61 15.06
N LEU A 21 4.02 -2.44 14.59
CA LEU A 21 3.12 -3.56 14.32
C LEU A 21 3.07 -3.84 12.83
N ARG A 22 3.67 -4.96 12.40
CA ARG A 22 3.53 -5.44 11.03
C ARG A 22 2.34 -6.38 10.92
N VAL A 23 1.42 -6.09 10.01
CA VAL A 23 0.22 -6.89 9.77
C VAL A 23 0.17 -7.32 8.32
N GLU A 24 0.27 -8.62 8.10
CA GLU A 24 0.03 -9.22 6.79
C GLU A 24 -1.46 -9.54 6.64
N THR A 25 -2.05 -9.07 5.54
CA THR A 25 -3.46 -9.24 5.21
C THR A 25 -3.64 -9.29 3.69
N SER A 26 -4.77 -9.79 3.21
CA SER A 26 -4.99 -10.05 1.78
C SER A 26 -6.15 -9.25 1.22
N ASN A 27 -6.06 -8.91 -0.07
CA ASN A 27 -7.15 -8.36 -0.87
C ASN A 27 -7.67 -6.99 -0.43
N ILE A 28 -6.82 -6.15 0.18
CA ILE A 28 -7.20 -4.78 0.53
C ILE A 28 -7.34 -3.93 -0.74
N THR A 29 -6.40 -4.06 -1.69
CA THR A 29 -6.42 -3.32 -2.96
C THR A 29 -6.80 -4.25 -4.11
N THR A 30 -7.69 -3.73 -4.96
CA THR A 30 -8.18 -4.41 -6.16
C THR A 30 -8.07 -3.49 -7.36
N VAL A 31 -7.89 -4.08 -8.54
CA VAL A 31 -8.10 -3.36 -9.81
C VAL A 31 -9.60 -3.43 -10.15
N THR A 32 -10.23 -2.29 -10.39
CA THR A 32 -11.65 -2.22 -10.81
C THR A 32 -11.77 -2.52 -12.30
N ASN A 33 -12.84 -3.22 -12.71
CA ASN A 33 -13.09 -3.58 -14.13
C ASN A 33 -11.90 -4.27 -14.79
N VAL A 34 -11.30 -5.23 -14.08
CA VAL A 34 -10.12 -5.98 -14.51
C VAL A 34 -10.30 -6.51 -15.92
N GLN A 35 -9.44 -6.04 -16.81
CA GLN A 35 -9.28 -6.55 -18.16
C GLN A 35 -7.82 -6.93 -18.36
N THR A 36 -7.57 -7.88 -19.25
CA THR A 36 -6.22 -8.20 -19.69
C THR A 36 -5.75 -7.27 -20.80
N ASN A 37 -6.68 -6.66 -21.54
CA ASN A 37 -6.41 -5.71 -22.61
C ASN A 37 -7.26 -4.45 -22.37
N TYR A 38 -6.60 -3.29 -22.34
CA TYR A 38 -7.22 -1.97 -22.27
C TYR A 38 -6.98 -1.20 -23.56
N SER A 39 -7.73 -0.13 -23.80
CA SER A 39 -7.49 0.78 -24.92
C SER A 39 -6.61 1.96 -24.52
N VAL A 40 -5.85 2.51 -25.46
CA VAL A 40 -5.20 3.82 -25.23
C VAL A 40 -6.24 4.87 -24.84
N GLY A 41 -5.97 5.57 -23.73
CA GLY A 41 -6.88 6.55 -23.13
C GLY A 41 -7.80 5.99 -22.05
N ASP A 42 -7.82 4.67 -21.83
CA ASP A 42 -8.50 4.07 -20.68
C ASP A 42 -7.85 4.49 -19.36
N ILE A 43 -8.59 4.31 -18.27
CA ILE A 43 -8.12 4.55 -16.91
C ILE A 43 -8.10 3.24 -16.16
N LEU A 44 -6.91 2.83 -15.72
CA LEU A 44 -6.74 1.70 -14.81
C LEU A 44 -7.06 2.16 -13.39
N TYR A 45 -8.18 1.67 -12.83
CA TYR A 45 -8.59 2.02 -11.48
C TYR A 45 -8.11 1.02 -10.44
N PHE A 46 -7.57 1.53 -9.34
CA PHE A 46 -7.28 0.81 -8.10
C PHE A 46 -8.30 1.26 -7.06
N GLU A 47 -8.90 0.29 -6.39
CA GLU A 47 -9.81 0.51 -5.28
C GLU A 47 -9.26 -0.22 -4.05
N THR A 48 -9.12 0.53 -2.98
CA THR A 48 -8.55 0.04 -1.73
C THR A 48 -9.56 0.21 -0.60
N ASN A 49 -9.75 -0.84 0.18
CA ASN A 49 -10.60 -0.84 1.36
C ASN A 49 -9.87 -1.51 2.53
N ILE A 50 -9.42 -0.70 3.49
CA ILE A 50 -8.80 -1.17 4.74
C ILE A 50 -9.88 -1.12 5.82
N PRO A 51 -10.52 -2.25 6.17
CA PRO A 51 -11.50 -2.25 7.27
C PRO A 51 -10.78 -2.02 8.61
N PHE A 52 -11.49 -1.45 9.59
CA PHE A 52 -10.92 -1.29 10.93
C PHE A 52 -10.63 -2.63 11.59
N LEU A 53 -11.47 -3.64 11.35
CA LEU A 53 -11.23 -4.99 11.84
C LEU A 53 -10.52 -5.82 10.76
N LEU A 54 -9.26 -6.15 11.02
CA LEU A 54 -8.42 -7.00 10.18
C LEU A 54 -8.19 -8.36 10.84
N THR A 55 -7.83 -9.33 10.02
CA THR A 55 -7.31 -10.63 10.49
C THR A 55 -5.88 -10.75 10.00
N SER A 56 -4.94 -10.89 10.93
CA SER A 56 -3.53 -11.15 10.59
C SER A 56 -3.36 -12.51 9.89
N ALA A 57 -2.21 -12.72 9.23
CA ALA A 57 -1.82 -14.02 8.69
C ALA A 57 -1.84 -15.17 9.72
N SER A 58 -1.71 -14.88 11.01
CA SER A 58 -1.80 -15.87 12.10
C SER A 58 -3.23 -16.17 12.57
N GLY A 59 -4.24 -15.53 11.99
CA GLY A 59 -5.65 -15.66 12.35
C GLY A 59 -6.09 -14.81 13.54
N LYS A 60 -5.21 -13.98 14.11
CA LYS A 60 -5.57 -13.07 15.20
C LYS A 60 -6.32 -11.84 14.67
N PRO A 61 -7.44 -11.43 15.30
CA PRO A 61 -8.09 -10.17 14.98
C PRO A 61 -7.21 -9.00 15.41
N ILE A 62 -7.23 -7.94 14.61
CA ILE A 62 -6.56 -6.67 14.87
C ILE A 62 -7.60 -5.59 14.64
N ASP A 63 -7.87 -4.80 15.67
CA ASP A 63 -8.79 -3.67 15.60
C ASP A 63 -8.00 -2.37 15.51
N LEU A 64 -8.06 -1.73 14.35
CA LEU A 64 -7.40 -0.47 14.07
C LEU A 64 -8.06 0.73 14.77
N GLU A 65 -9.33 0.63 15.19
CA GLU A 65 -9.96 1.67 16.03
C GLU A 65 -9.44 1.61 17.47
N GLU A 66 -9.21 0.41 18.03
CA GLU A 66 -8.65 0.25 19.38
C GLU A 66 -7.24 0.82 19.50
N ILE A 67 -6.47 0.81 18.40
CA ILE A 67 -5.12 1.39 18.33
C ILE A 67 -5.18 2.94 18.24
N GLN A 68 -6.38 3.53 18.31
CA GLN A 68 -6.63 4.98 18.31
C GLN A 68 -5.94 5.70 17.15
N LEU A 69 -6.10 5.16 15.93
CA LEU A 69 -5.62 5.81 14.73
C LEU A 69 -6.39 7.11 14.49
N GLU A 70 -5.79 8.25 14.82
CA GLU A 70 -6.12 9.55 14.20
C GLU A 70 -5.25 9.83 12.98
N ALA A 71 -4.75 8.78 12.31
CA ALA A 71 -4.15 8.90 10.99
C ALA A 71 -5.12 9.67 10.08
N SER A 72 -4.80 10.94 9.82
CA SER A 72 -5.59 11.78 8.93
C SER A 72 -5.36 11.41 7.47
N GLN A 73 -4.23 10.75 7.19
CA GLN A 73 -3.85 10.25 5.89
C GLN A 73 -3.08 8.93 6.05
N ILE A 74 -3.39 7.97 5.20
CA ILE A 74 -2.59 6.77 4.98
C ILE A 74 -1.86 6.96 3.65
N GLY A 75 -0.67 6.38 3.52
CA GLY A 75 0.07 6.35 2.27
C GLY A 75 0.30 4.92 1.81
N SER A 76 0.12 4.67 0.51
CA SER A 76 0.69 3.48 -0.14
C SER A 76 1.39 3.88 -1.42
N VAL A 77 2.40 3.10 -1.78
CA VAL A 77 3.13 3.30 -3.03
C VAL A 77 2.77 2.22 -4.04
N ILE A 78 2.54 2.63 -5.28
CA ILE A 78 2.58 1.75 -6.45
C ILE A 78 3.38 2.39 -7.57
N SER A 79 3.92 1.56 -8.46
CA SER A 79 4.65 1.97 -9.65
C SER A 79 4.16 1.18 -10.85
N LEU A 80 4.08 1.85 -12.00
CA LEU A 80 3.73 1.27 -13.28
C LEU A 80 5.01 1.00 -14.06
N TYR A 81 5.12 -0.18 -14.67
CA TYR A 81 6.23 -0.57 -15.52
C TYR A 81 5.73 -0.90 -16.90
N LYS A 82 6.57 -0.68 -17.91
CA LYS A 82 6.29 -1.01 -19.31
C LYS A 82 7.38 -1.95 -19.86
N LEU A 83 6.95 -2.95 -20.62
CA LEU A 83 7.86 -3.87 -21.31
C LEU A 83 8.61 -3.12 -22.41
N ASN A 84 9.94 -3.19 -22.38
CA ASN A 84 10.83 -2.63 -23.37
C ASN A 84 11.17 -3.65 -24.47
N ASP A 85 11.83 -3.18 -25.53
CA ASP A 85 12.15 -3.99 -26.73
C ASP A 85 13.15 -5.14 -26.46
N VAL A 86 13.88 -5.10 -25.34
CA VAL A 86 14.84 -6.14 -24.94
C VAL A 86 14.24 -7.15 -23.95
N GLY A 87 12.94 -7.08 -23.70
CA GLY A 87 12.20 -8.04 -22.86
C GLY A 87 12.23 -7.75 -21.35
N GLY A 88 12.67 -6.55 -20.94
CA GLY A 88 12.67 -6.08 -19.56
C GLY A 88 11.54 -5.09 -19.27
N PHE A 89 11.15 -4.97 -18.00
CA PHE A 89 10.17 -3.97 -17.56
C PHE A 89 10.87 -2.75 -16.97
N GLU A 90 10.61 -1.58 -17.55
CA GLU A 90 11.16 -0.29 -17.12
C GLU A 90 10.08 0.57 -16.45
N PRO A 91 10.43 1.36 -15.42
CA PRO A 91 9.47 2.21 -14.72
C PRO A 91 8.92 3.27 -15.67
N VAL A 92 7.61 3.48 -15.61
CA VAL A 92 6.91 4.56 -16.30
C VAL A 92 6.92 5.78 -15.38
N LEU A 93 7.55 6.86 -15.83
CA LEU A 93 7.49 8.14 -15.14
C LEU A 93 6.10 8.75 -15.34
N LEU A 94 5.26 8.63 -14.32
CA LEU A 94 3.92 9.19 -14.31
C LEU A 94 3.95 10.67 -13.92
N THR A 95 2.99 11.44 -14.38
CA THR A 95 2.79 12.84 -14.00
C THR A 95 1.41 13.06 -13.41
N SER A 96 1.21 14.12 -12.61
CA SER A 96 -0.05 14.35 -11.89
C SER A 96 -1.29 14.45 -12.79
N ASN A 97 -1.15 14.90 -14.05
CA ASN A 97 -2.24 14.93 -15.04
C ASN A 97 -2.69 13.54 -15.53
N GLN A 98 -1.86 12.51 -15.33
CA GLN A 98 -2.16 11.12 -15.65
C GLN A 98 -2.86 10.40 -14.50
N LEU A 99 -2.92 11.02 -13.31
CA LEU A 99 -3.60 10.46 -12.15
C LEU A 99 -5.04 10.99 -12.06
N VAL A 100 -5.92 10.15 -11.52
CA VAL A 100 -7.33 10.49 -11.26
C VAL A 100 -7.67 10.12 -9.83
N GLY A 101 -8.07 11.09 -9.02
CA GLY A 101 -8.33 10.92 -7.58
C GLY A 101 -7.30 11.67 -6.72
N ASP A 102 -7.28 11.38 -5.42
CA ASP A 102 -6.31 11.95 -4.48
C ASP A 102 -5.00 11.15 -4.44
N ALA A 103 -4.05 11.53 -5.30
CA ALA A 103 -2.70 10.98 -5.31
C ALA A 103 -1.63 12.00 -5.66
N GLY A 104 -0.44 11.71 -5.15
CA GLY A 104 0.81 12.38 -5.50
C GLY A 104 1.66 11.52 -6.42
N VAL A 105 2.51 12.21 -7.19
CA VAL A 105 3.67 11.58 -7.83
C VAL A 105 4.91 12.08 -7.10
N TYR A 106 5.79 11.17 -6.72
CA TYR A 106 7.14 11.49 -6.27
C TYR A 106 8.12 10.61 -7.05
N GLU A 107 8.92 11.22 -7.93
CA GLU A 107 9.82 10.51 -8.86
C GLU A 107 9.07 9.45 -9.69
N GLU A 108 9.34 8.16 -9.48
CA GLU A 108 8.74 7.00 -10.15
C GLU A 108 7.60 6.33 -9.35
N PHE A 109 7.21 6.96 -8.24
CA PHE A 109 6.23 6.43 -7.30
C PHE A 109 4.92 7.20 -7.38
N VAL A 110 3.82 6.46 -7.33
CA VAL A 110 2.49 7.01 -7.09
C VAL A 110 2.14 6.78 -5.62
N THR A 111 1.89 7.86 -4.90
CA THR A 111 1.41 7.81 -3.52
C THR A 111 -0.09 7.99 -3.50
N PHE A 112 -0.80 7.05 -2.87
CA PHE A 112 -2.24 7.12 -2.69
C PHE A 112 -2.60 7.64 -1.30
N PHE A 113 -3.56 8.56 -1.25
CA PHE A 113 -4.11 9.10 0.00
C PHE A 113 -5.50 8.54 0.26
N TYR A 114 -5.77 8.20 1.52
CA TYR A 114 -6.98 7.48 1.91
C TYR A 114 -7.89 8.35 2.76
N GLU A 115 -9.18 8.24 2.52
CA GLU A 115 -10.20 8.87 3.33
C GLU A 115 -10.67 7.92 4.43
N LYS A 116 -10.74 8.41 5.67
CA LYS A 116 -11.35 7.69 6.79
C LYS A 116 -12.88 7.75 6.65
N THR A 117 -13.51 6.59 6.73
CA THR A 117 -14.97 6.39 6.70
C THR A 117 -15.44 5.79 8.02
N SER A 118 -16.75 5.54 8.15
CA SER A 118 -17.31 4.86 9.32
C SER A 118 -16.93 3.39 9.46
N SER A 119 -16.34 2.77 8.44
CA SER A 119 -16.02 1.33 8.43
C SER A 119 -14.55 1.00 8.22
N GLY A 120 -13.71 2.03 8.03
CA GLY A 120 -12.31 1.86 7.69
C GLY A 120 -11.77 3.00 6.84
N PHE A 121 -10.71 2.73 6.09
CA PHE A 121 -10.12 3.68 5.15
C PHE A 121 -10.38 3.23 3.72
N THR A 122 -10.76 4.16 2.87
CA THR A 122 -11.08 3.88 1.46
C THR A 122 -10.37 4.82 0.53
N ASN A 123 -10.03 4.33 -0.65
CA ASN A 123 -9.46 5.12 -1.71
C ASN A 123 -9.82 4.52 -3.08
N ARG A 124 -10.03 5.39 -4.07
CA ARG A 124 -10.21 4.97 -5.47
C ARG A 124 -9.39 5.89 -6.37
N MET A 125 -8.42 5.30 -7.06
CA MET A 125 -7.40 6.00 -7.83
C MET A 125 -7.32 5.45 -9.24
N GLY A 126 -7.04 6.31 -10.20
CA GLY A 126 -6.89 5.94 -11.60
C GLY A 126 -5.53 6.35 -12.15
N ILE A 127 -4.97 5.52 -13.03
CA ILE A 127 -3.84 5.86 -13.89
C ILE A 127 -4.34 5.85 -15.34
N LYS A 128 -4.18 6.97 -16.06
CA LYS A 128 -4.48 7.08 -17.49
C LYS A 128 -3.43 6.33 -18.31
N LEU A 129 -3.90 5.53 -19.26
CA LEU A 129 -3.08 4.66 -20.10
C LEU A 129 -2.82 5.35 -21.46
N ASP A 130 -1.85 6.26 -21.50
CA ASP A 130 -1.66 7.15 -22.66
C ASP A 130 -0.89 6.54 -23.84
N THR A 131 -0.25 5.38 -23.65
CA THR A 131 0.52 4.72 -24.72
C THR A 131 0.26 3.23 -24.78
N ALA A 132 0.25 2.68 -25.99
CA ALA A 132 0.13 1.24 -26.20
C ALA A 132 1.37 0.48 -25.68
N GLY A 133 1.17 -0.78 -25.26
CA GLY A 133 2.23 -1.68 -24.82
C GLY A 133 1.79 -2.65 -23.73
N THR A 134 2.72 -3.48 -23.26
CA THR A 134 2.51 -4.40 -22.13
C THR A 134 3.01 -3.74 -20.86
N TYR A 135 2.20 -3.78 -19.81
CA TYR A 135 2.45 -3.11 -18.54
C TYR A 135 2.37 -4.06 -17.36
N GLU A 136 3.04 -3.68 -16.29
CA GLU A 136 3.04 -4.38 -15.00
C GLU A 136 2.90 -3.37 -13.85
N VAL A 137 2.04 -3.67 -12.87
CA VAL A 137 1.91 -2.88 -11.64
C VAL A 137 2.66 -3.55 -10.49
N ARG A 138 3.46 -2.77 -9.75
CA ARG A 138 4.25 -3.20 -8.58
C ARG A 138 4.04 -2.25 -7.39
N SER A 139 4.36 -2.70 -6.18
CA SER A 139 4.27 -1.90 -4.94
C SER A 139 5.44 -0.93 -4.70
N SER A 140 6.55 -1.09 -5.41
CA SER A 140 7.72 -0.22 -5.34
C SER A 140 8.70 -0.57 -6.47
N ASN A 141 9.83 0.16 -6.51
CA ASN A 141 10.97 -0.16 -7.36
C ASN A 141 11.78 -1.39 -6.93
N LEU A 142 11.43 -1.98 -5.78
CA LEU A 142 11.97 -3.24 -5.32
C LEU A 142 11.04 -4.38 -5.76
N ALA A 143 11.58 -5.29 -6.57
CA ALA A 143 10.81 -6.33 -7.25
C ALA A 143 9.95 -7.18 -6.30
N LYS A 144 8.70 -7.44 -6.70
CA LYS A 144 7.79 -8.46 -6.14
C LYS A 144 7.46 -8.33 -4.64
N MET A 145 7.50 -7.11 -4.10
CA MET A 145 7.09 -6.84 -2.72
C MET A 145 5.56 -6.68 -2.61
N PRO A 146 4.94 -7.04 -1.47
CA PRO A 146 3.56 -6.63 -1.20
C PRO A 146 3.42 -5.11 -1.22
N ILE A 147 2.23 -4.61 -1.58
CA ILE A 147 1.87 -3.21 -1.35
C ILE A 147 1.94 -2.94 0.14
N PHE A 148 2.63 -1.87 0.46
CA PHE A 148 2.83 -1.39 1.81
C PHE A 148 1.89 -0.21 2.07
N TYR A 149 1.18 -0.27 3.19
CA TYR A 149 0.34 0.80 3.69
C TYR A 149 0.88 1.19 5.06
N GLN A 150 1.26 2.45 5.20
CA GLN A 150 1.72 2.98 6.47
C GLN A 150 0.59 3.73 7.15
N LEU A 151 0.26 3.33 8.38
CA LEU A 151 -0.67 4.02 9.25
C LEU A 151 0.08 4.45 10.50
N ASP A 152 0.11 5.76 10.74
CA ASP A 152 0.73 6.33 11.93
C ASP A 152 -0.35 6.57 13.00
N ALA A 153 -0.19 6.00 14.19
CA ALA A 153 -1.04 6.31 15.34
C ALA A 153 -0.60 7.63 15.95
N SER A 154 -1.55 8.49 16.34
CA SER A 154 -1.26 9.85 16.82
C SER A 154 -0.94 9.94 18.31
N ILE A 155 -1.41 8.96 19.10
CA ILE A 155 -1.40 9.01 20.58
C ILE A 155 -0.31 8.12 21.18
N THR A 156 0.17 7.16 20.40
CA THR A 156 1.29 6.29 20.77
C THR A 156 2.30 6.43 19.64
N ASP A 157 3.61 6.37 19.92
CA ASP A 157 4.65 6.25 18.88
C ASP A 157 4.56 4.88 18.16
N THR A 158 3.36 4.42 17.85
CA THR A 158 3.04 3.15 17.21
C THR A 158 2.85 3.40 15.73
N ARG A 159 3.68 2.72 14.95
CA ARG A 159 3.53 2.66 13.50
C ARG A 159 2.97 1.30 13.12
N ILE A 160 1.89 1.30 12.35
CA ILE A 160 1.31 0.09 11.80
C ILE A 160 1.68 0.00 10.32
N ASP A 161 2.40 -1.05 9.99
CA ASP A 161 2.77 -1.40 8.63
C ASP A 161 1.85 -2.52 8.15
N LEU A 162 0.87 -2.20 7.32
CA LEU A 162 0.07 -3.23 6.65
C LEU A 162 0.76 -3.61 5.35
N THR A 163 0.81 -4.91 5.08
CA THR A 163 1.24 -5.42 3.78
C THR A 163 0.12 -6.24 3.16
N SER A 164 -0.17 -5.96 1.89
CA SER A 164 -1.16 -6.70 1.10
C SER A 164 -0.75 -6.81 -0.36
N PHE A 165 -1.20 -7.85 -1.03
CA PHE A 165 -1.03 -7.99 -2.48
C PHE A 165 -2.27 -7.47 -3.21
N LEU A 166 -2.10 -7.02 -4.45
CA LEU A 166 -3.27 -6.80 -5.31
C LEU A 166 -4.01 -8.13 -5.43
N LYS A 167 -5.33 -8.09 -5.30
CA LYS A 167 -6.14 -9.30 -5.46
C LYS A 167 -5.92 -10.00 -6.81
N GLN A 168 -5.62 -9.21 -7.84
CA GLN A 168 -5.36 -9.68 -9.21
C GLN A 168 -3.90 -10.01 -9.48
N SER A 169 -3.02 -9.89 -8.48
CA SER A 169 -1.62 -10.28 -8.65
C SER A 169 -1.52 -11.77 -9.00
N SER A 170 -0.60 -12.09 -9.91
CA SER A 170 -0.18 -13.45 -10.16
C SER A 170 0.55 -14.03 -8.93
N PRO A 171 0.87 -15.34 -8.91
CA PRO A 171 1.75 -15.92 -7.89
C PRO A 171 3.12 -15.23 -7.79
N ASP A 172 3.58 -14.61 -8.88
CA ASP A 172 4.79 -13.78 -8.95
C ASP A 172 4.59 -12.35 -8.42
N ARG A 173 3.40 -12.05 -7.89
CA ARG A 173 3.01 -10.81 -7.17
C ARG A 173 2.89 -9.57 -8.04
N ASP A 174 2.70 -9.76 -9.34
CA ASP A 174 2.55 -8.72 -10.36
C ASP A 174 1.14 -8.72 -10.95
N PHE A 175 0.65 -7.55 -11.35
CA PHE A 175 -0.54 -7.44 -12.20
C PHE A 175 -0.12 -6.96 -13.58
N THR A 176 -0.21 -7.86 -14.57
CA THR A 176 0.22 -7.62 -15.96
C THR A 176 -0.99 -7.47 -16.88
N PHE A 177 -0.93 -6.48 -17.79
CA PHE A 177 -1.97 -6.18 -18.78
C PHE A 177 -1.39 -5.57 -20.05
N THR A 178 -2.17 -5.49 -21.12
CA THR A 178 -1.80 -4.83 -22.38
C THR A 178 -2.68 -3.61 -22.63
N VAL A 179 -2.16 -2.67 -23.40
CA VAL A 179 -2.86 -1.48 -23.91
C VAL A 179 -2.70 -1.43 -25.42
N GLU A 180 -3.81 -1.34 -26.15
CA GLU A 180 -3.88 -1.34 -27.61
C GLU A 180 -4.60 -0.11 -28.19
#